data_AF-A0A1X3D2H9-F1
#
_entry.id   AF-A0A1X3D2H9-F1
#
_cell.length_a   1.000
_cell.length_b   1.000
_cell.length_c   1.000
_cell.angle_alpha   90.00
_cell.angle_beta   90.00
_cell.angle_gamma   90.00
#
_symmetry.space_group_name_H-M   'P 1'
#
loop_
_entity.id
_entity.type
_entity.pdbx_description
1 polymer ?
#
loop_
_entity_poly.entity_id
_entity_poly.type
_entity_poly.pdbx_seq_one_letter_code
_entity_poly.pdbx_strand_id
1 'polypeptide(L)'
;MCNTIGGFVTRKDDYGHLMGQNLENTYKHLALYYPDSVYTKALENGQDRYLVFEGRLTKPKQSEIPYGNRFGGNNETAPPCTLNGFIACRSDEILPEFEVDGKKNYPEDGSVIWVIENGEKRKAAIYNFKDKKFVPFTEE
;
A
#
# COMPACT_ATOMS: atom_id res chain seq x y z
N MET A 1 -0.75 -19.05 12.21
CA MET A 1 -1.47 -17.78 11.95
C MET A 1 -1.15 -17.41 10.50
N CYS A 2 -2.14 -17.12 9.66
CA CYS A 2 -1.90 -16.74 8.26
C CYS A 2 -1.69 -15.22 8.18
N ASN A 3 -0.80 -14.76 7.31
CA ASN A 3 -0.66 -13.33 7.02
C ASN A 3 -1.94 -12.81 6.37
N THR A 4 -2.49 -11.73 6.92
CA THR A 4 -3.62 -11.03 6.32
C THR A 4 -3.20 -9.66 5.80
N ILE A 5 -3.94 -9.16 4.82
CA ILE A 5 -3.75 -7.84 4.22
C ILE A 5 -4.96 -6.99 4.56
N GLY A 6 -4.74 -5.80 5.10
CA GLY A 6 -5.80 -4.84 5.34
C GLY A 6 -5.29 -3.41 5.35
N GLY A 7 -6.23 -2.48 5.48
CA GLY A 7 -5.97 -1.04 5.42
C GLY A 7 -6.28 -0.46 4.05
N PHE A 8 -5.74 0.73 3.79
CA PHE A 8 -5.95 1.46 2.55
C PHE A 8 -4.92 1.06 1.49
N VAL A 9 -5.40 0.80 0.27
CA VAL A 9 -4.60 0.35 -0.87
C VAL A 9 -5.03 1.08 -2.13
N THR A 10 -4.17 1.04 -3.14
CA THR A 10 -4.47 1.46 -4.50
C THR A 10 -4.19 0.30 -5.46
N ARG A 11 -4.83 0.28 -6.63
CA ARG A 11 -4.63 -0.83 -7.58
C ARG A 11 -3.31 -0.64 -8.32
N LYS A 12 -2.72 -1.76 -8.72
CA LYS A 12 -1.49 -1.75 -9.52
C LYS A 12 -1.68 -0.98 -10.84
N ASP A 13 -2.84 -1.07 -11.47
CA ASP A 13 -3.09 -0.36 -12.73
C ASP A 13 -3.16 1.16 -12.55
N ASP A 14 -3.51 1.63 -11.35
CA ASP A 14 -3.62 3.07 -11.03
C ASP A 14 -2.29 3.67 -10.55
N TYR A 15 -1.45 2.90 -9.84
CA TYR A 15 -0.21 3.39 -9.21
C TYR A 15 1.08 2.77 -9.77
N GLY A 16 0.98 1.75 -10.61
CA GLY A 16 2.10 0.91 -11.00
C GLY A 16 3.21 1.66 -11.73
N HIS A 17 2.88 2.72 -12.46
CA HIS A 17 3.84 3.58 -13.17
C HIS A 17 4.69 4.45 -12.23
N LEU A 18 4.22 4.70 -11.01
CA LEU A 18 4.92 5.47 -9.97
C LEU A 18 5.72 4.57 -9.03
N MET A 19 5.55 3.25 -9.13
CA MET A 19 6.18 2.30 -8.24
C MET A 19 7.70 2.26 -8.43
N GLY A 20 8.46 2.45 -7.35
CA GLY A 20 9.92 2.45 -7.37
C GLY A 20 10.55 3.83 -7.40
N GLN A 21 9.76 4.90 -7.41
CA GLN A 21 10.27 6.25 -7.14
C GLN A 21 10.83 6.36 -5.72
N ASN A 22 11.64 7.39 -5.48
CA ASN A 22 12.16 7.68 -4.14
C ASN A 22 11.04 7.90 -3.12
N LEU A 23 11.41 7.86 -1.84
CA LEU A 23 10.50 8.03 -0.71
C LEU A 23 9.81 9.39 -0.75
N GLU A 24 10.50 10.46 -1.17
CA GLU A 24 9.91 11.81 -1.20
C GLU A 24 8.72 11.89 -2.16
N ASN A 25 8.86 11.34 -3.37
CA ASN A 25 7.77 11.32 -4.34
C ASN A 25 6.66 10.37 -3.88
N THR A 26 7.00 9.17 -3.43
CA THR A 26 6.04 8.20 -2.89
C THR A 26 5.23 8.79 -1.73
N TYR A 27 5.89 9.53 -0.84
CA TYR A 27 5.28 10.23 0.29
C TYR A 27 4.24 11.27 -0.14
N LYS A 28 4.52 12.00 -1.24
CA LYS A 28 3.58 12.96 -1.84
C LYS A 28 2.42 12.27 -2.55
N HIS A 29 2.71 11.22 -3.33
CA HIS A 29 1.68 10.48 -4.08
C HIS A 29 0.71 9.77 -3.15
N LEU A 30 1.19 9.08 -2.13
CA LEU A 30 0.36 8.25 -1.25
C LEU A 30 -0.11 8.96 0.03
N ALA A 31 0.03 10.29 0.09
CA ALA A 31 -0.40 11.12 1.21
C ALA A 31 0.12 10.64 2.59
N LEU A 32 1.38 10.21 2.67
CA LEU A 32 1.94 9.56 3.85
C LEU A 32 2.35 10.55 4.97
N TYR A 33 1.85 11.78 4.93
CA TYR A 33 2.22 12.91 5.81
C TYR A 33 1.41 13.03 7.10
N TYR A 34 0.79 11.96 7.56
CA TYR A 34 -0.01 11.95 8.79
C TYR A 34 0.86 12.08 10.06
N PRO A 35 0.29 12.53 11.20
CA PRO A 35 1.00 12.65 12.47
C PRO A 35 1.72 11.37 12.87
N ASP A 36 2.94 11.48 13.40
CA ASP A 36 3.82 10.36 13.78
C ASP A 36 4.18 9.38 12.65
N SER A 37 3.96 9.77 11.39
CA SER A 37 4.34 8.96 10.23
C SER A 37 5.84 8.62 10.27
N VAL A 38 6.12 7.32 10.25
CA VAL A 38 7.47 6.78 10.12
C VAL A 38 8.14 7.24 8.82
N TYR A 39 7.36 7.55 7.79
CA TYR A 39 7.86 8.05 6.52
C TYR A 39 8.33 9.50 6.62
N THR A 40 7.63 10.34 7.40
CA THR A 40 8.09 11.71 7.69
C THR A 40 9.45 11.68 8.41
N LYS A 41 9.57 10.87 9.46
CA LYS A 41 10.82 10.71 10.22
C LYS A 41 11.96 10.16 9.34
N ALA A 42 11.65 9.23 8.45
CA ALA A 42 12.63 8.68 7.51
C ALA A 42 13.16 9.78 6.56
N LEU A 43 12.27 10.61 5.99
CA LEU A 43 12.66 11.74 5.14
C LEU A 43 13.49 12.79 5.89
N GLU A 44 13.11 13.15 7.12
CA GLU A 44 13.87 14.09 7.97
C GLU A 44 15.29 13.58 8.26
N ASN A 45 15.47 12.26 8.36
CA ASN A 45 16.77 11.61 8.56
C ASN A 45 17.53 11.36 7.24
N GLY A 46 17.02 11.83 6.09
CA GLY A 46 17.64 11.61 4.79
C GLY A 46 17.62 10.15 4.32
N GLN A 47 16.68 9.34 4.82
CA GLN A 47 16.53 7.94 4.42
C GLN A 47 15.62 7.84 3.20
N ASP A 48 16.11 7.23 2.13
CA ASP A 48 15.30 6.90 0.96
C ASP A 48 15.09 5.38 0.88
N ARG A 49 14.26 4.86 1.78
CA ARG A 49 13.96 3.42 1.83
C ARG A 49 12.55 3.13 2.34
N TYR A 50 11.86 2.23 1.66
CA TYR A 50 10.54 1.74 2.08
C TYR A 50 10.24 0.35 1.50
N LEU A 51 9.19 -0.29 2.02
CA LEU A 51 8.67 -1.56 1.53
C LEU A 51 7.36 -1.33 0.79
N VAL A 52 7.15 -2.08 -0.30
CA VAL A 52 5.87 -2.12 -1.03
C VAL A 52 5.36 -3.55 -1.04
N PHE A 53 4.13 -3.73 -0.61
CA PHE A 53 3.39 -4.96 -0.88
C PHE A 53 2.71 -4.84 -2.25
N GLU A 54 2.99 -5.77 -3.15
CA GLU A 54 2.34 -5.90 -4.45
C GLU A 54 1.78 -7.33 -4.56
N GLY A 55 0.46 -7.46 -4.64
CA GLY A 55 -0.15 -8.78 -4.69
C GLY A 55 -1.59 -8.75 -5.13
N ARG A 56 -2.15 -9.95 -5.27
CA ARG A 56 -3.57 -10.17 -5.53
C ARG A 56 -4.23 -10.63 -4.24
N LEU A 57 -5.48 -10.22 -4.07
CA LEU A 57 -6.34 -10.72 -3.01
C LEU A 57 -7.07 -11.96 -3.54
N THR A 58 -7.17 -12.98 -2.69
CA THR A 58 -7.85 -14.24 -3.03
C THR A 58 -9.33 -14.11 -3.44
N LYS A 59 -10.00 -12.97 -3.18
CA LYS A 59 -11.31 -12.67 -3.78
C LYS A 59 -11.39 -11.21 -4.28
N PRO A 60 -11.90 -10.97 -5.50
CA PRO A 60 -11.86 -9.66 -6.15
C PRO A 60 -12.86 -8.61 -5.62
N LYS A 61 -13.89 -9.01 -4.85
CA LYS A 61 -14.92 -8.10 -4.29
C LYS A 61 -14.64 -7.69 -2.83
N GLN A 62 -13.37 -7.70 -2.40
CA GLN A 62 -13.01 -7.49 -1.00
C GLN A 62 -12.41 -6.12 -0.69
N SER A 63 -12.38 -5.25 -1.70
CA SER A 63 -11.99 -3.85 -1.55
C SER A 63 -13.19 -2.95 -1.80
N GLU A 64 -13.45 -2.04 -0.88
CA GLU A 64 -14.53 -1.05 -1.01
C GLU A 64 -13.95 0.34 -1.16
N ILE A 65 -14.71 1.25 -1.76
CA ILE A 65 -14.33 2.66 -1.76
C ILE A 65 -14.76 3.22 -0.39
N PRO A 66 -13.84 3.80 0.40
CA PRO A 66 -14.12 4.18 1.79
C PRO A 66 -14.90 5.49 1.86
N TYR A 67 -16.10 5.55 1.28
CA TYR A 67 -16.93 6.75 1.31
C TYR A 67 -17.40 7.08 2.73
N GLY A 68 -17.25 8.33 3.14
CA GLY A 68 -17.84 8.84 4.38
C GLY A 68 -19.28 9.30 4.20
N ASN A 69 -19.93 9.65 5.32
CA ASN A 69 -21.34 10.03 5.38
C ASN A 69 -21.73 11.12 4.36
N ARG A 70 -20.86 12.12 4.13
CA ARG A 70 -21.09 13.20 3.15
C ARG A 70 -21.23 12.70 1.70
N PHE A 71 -20.59 11.57 1.38
CA PHE A 71 -20.58 10.96 0.05
C PHE A 71 -21.50 9.73 -0.02
N GLY A 72 -22.38 9.54 0.96
CA GLY A 72 -23.36 8.45 0.99
C GLY A 72 -22.81 7.09 1.46
N GLY A 73 -21.58 7.05 1.97
CA GLY A 73 -21.05 5.87 2.67
C GLY A 73 -21.15 6.01 4.19
N ASN A 74 -20.46 5.14 4.91
CA ASN A 74 -20.47 5.06 6.38
C ASN A 74 -19.06 4.96 6.99
N ASN A 75 -18.01 5.20 6.22
CA ASN A 75 -16.64 5.18 6.72
C ASN A 75 -16.38 6.44 7.58
N GLU A 76 -15.75 6.24 8.73
CA GLU A 76 -15.42 7.31 9.70
C GLU A 76 -13.91 7.34 10.01
N THR A 77 -13.09 6.65 9.22
CA THR A 77 -11.65 6.57 9.45
C THR A 77 -11.02 7.95 9.31
N ALA A 78 -10.24 8.32 10.33
CA ALA A 78 -9.51 9.57 10.39
C ALA A 78 -8.46 9.67 9.25
N PRO A 79 -7.91 10.88 8.99
CA PRO A 79 -6.82 11.07 8.03
C PRO A 79 -5.67 10.07 8.24
N PRO A 80 -5.05 9.56 7.16
CA PRO A 80 -5.01 10.16 5.81
C PRO A 80 -6.18 9.81 4.87
N CYS A 81 -7.12 8.95 5.27
CA CYS A 81 -8.31 8.64 4.48
C CYS A 81 -9.13 9.92 4.23
N THR A 82 -9.49 10.16 2.97
CA THR A 82 -10.21 11.39 2.56
C THR A 82 -11.72 11.24 2.60
N LEU A 83 -12.19 10.00 2.75
CA LEU A 83 -13.59 9.61 2.72
C LEU A 83 -14.30 9.88 1.39
N ASN A 84 -13.59 10.26 0.32
CA ASN A 84 -14.18 10.60 -0.98
C ASN A 84 -13.80 9.62 -2.11
N GLY A 85 -13.06 8.56 -1.78
CA GLY A 85 -12.63 7.53 -2.71
C GLY A 85 -11.33 7.82 -3.48
N PHE A 86 -10.65 8.93 -3.18
CA PHE A 86 -9.35 9.27 -3.75
C PHE A 86 -8.35 9.60 -2.65
N ILE A 87 -7.09 9.23 -2.88
CA ILE A 87 -5.99 9.58 -1.97
C ILE A 87 -5.80 11.11 -2.00
N ALA A 88 -5.52 11.74 -0.85
CA ALA A 88 -5.17 13.17 -0.78
C ALA A 88 -3.73 13.43 -1.28
N CYS A 89 -3.44 13.02 -2.52
CA CYS A 89 -2.15 13.19 -3.15
C CYS A 89 -1.73 14.67 -3.17
N ARG A 90 -0.45 14.95 -2.95
CA ARG A 90 0.16 16.29 -3.15
C ARG A 90 0.93 16.40 -4.47
N SER A 91 0.72 15.42 -5.35
CA SER A 91 1.23 15.37 -6.72
C SER A 91 0.12 15.69 -7.72
N ASP A 92 0.45 15.74 -9.00
CA ASP A 92 -0.53 15.91 -10.10
C ASP A 92 -1.29 14.61 -10.47
N GLU A 93 -1.06 13.53 -9.72
CA GLU A 93 -1.73 12.24 -9.90
C GLU A 93 -3.12 12.20 -9.25
N ILE A 94 -4.05 11.48 -9.88
CA ILE A 94 -5.38 11.18 -9.34
C ILE A 94 -5.43 9.68 -9.05
N LEU A 95 -5.25 9.33 -7.77
CA LEU A 95 -5.18 7.93 -7.35
C LEU A 95 -6.44 7.52 -6.58
N PRO A 96 -7.20 6.52 -7.04
CA PRO A 96 -8.29 5.94 -6.28
C PRO A 96 -7.79 5.28 -4.99
N GLU A 97 -8.57 5.43 -3.92
CA GLU A 97 -8.35 4.81 -2.62
C GLU A 97 -9.36 3.69 -2.39
N PHE A 98 -8.88 2.55 -1.93
CA PHE A 98 -9.71 1.40 -1.56
C PHE A 98 -9.35 0.92 -0.16
N GLU A 99 -10.35 0.48 0.61
CA GLU A 99 -10.15 -0.16 1.90
C GLU A 99 -10.30 -1.68 1.77
N VAL A 100 -9.39 -2.41 2.40
CA VAL A 100 -9.39 -3.87 2.46
C VAL A 100 -9.51 -4.32 3.92
N ASP A 101 -10.48 -5.20 4.22
CA ASP A 101 -10.66 -5.75 5.57
C ASP A 101 -9.59 -6.80 5.92
N GLY A 102 -8.71 -6.47 6.86
CA GLY A 102 -7.63 -7.34 7.34
C GLY A 102 -8.05 -8.66 7.98
N LYS A 103 -9.34 -8.90 8.25
CA LYS A 103 -9.80 -10.16 8.86
C LYS A 103 -10.07 -11.28 7.85
N LYS A 104 -10.24 -10.94 6.57
CA LYS A 104 -10.76 -11.87 5.54
C LYS A 104 -9.92 -11.93 4.27
N ASN A 105 -8.82 -11.19 4.24
CA ASN A 105 -8.02 -10.98 3.05
C ASN A 105 -6.63 -11.57 3.24
N TYR A 106 -6.29 -12.50 2.36
CA TYR A 106 -5.01 -13.20 2.33
C TYR A 106 -4.31 -12.93 1.00
N PRO A 107 -2.97 -12.80 0.99
CA PRO A 107 -2.22 -12.75 -0.24
C PRO A 107 -2.41 -14.05 -1.03
N GLU A 108 -2.52 -13.92 -2.35
CA GLU A 108 -2.35 -15.07 -3.24
C GLU A 108 -0.88 -15.54 -3.25
N ASP A 109 -0.67 -16.82 -3.54
CA ASP A 109 0.66 -17.38 -3.79
C ASP A 109 1.39 -16.54 -4.84
N GLY A 110 2.66 -16.22 -4.58
CA GLY A 110 3.44 -15.36 -5.46
C GLY A 110 3.31 -13.85 -5.20
N SER A 111 2.45 -13.41 -4.27
CA SER A 111 2.42 -11.99 -3.85
C SER A 111 3.78 -11.55 -3.31
N VAL A 112 4.18 -10.31 -3.57
CA VAL A 112 5.57 -9.85 -3.43
C VAL A 112 5.67 -8.72 -2.42
N ILE A 113 6.72 -8.78 -1.58
CA ILE A 113 7.24 -7.61 -0.88
C ILE A 113 8.48 -7.13 -1.65
N TRP A 114 8.43 -5.88 -2.07
CA TRP A 114 9.54 -5.17 -2.68
C TRP A 114 10.22 -4.28 -1.65
N VAL A 115 11.55 -4.18 -1.73
CA VAL A 115 12.31 -3.12 -1.09
C VAL A 115 12.62 -2.07 -2.16
N ILE A 116 12.31 -0.82 -1.85
CA ILE A 116 12.79 0.33 -2.61
C ILE A 116 13.85 1.01 -1.74
N GLU A 117 15.05 1.20 -2.28
CA GLU A 117 16.16 1.84 -1.58
C GLU A 117 16.94 2.68 -2.59
N ASN A 118 17.06 3.99 -2.35
CA ASN A 118 17.71 4.94 -3.26
C ASN A 118 17.18 4.89 -4.70
N GLY A 119 15.86 4.71 -4.87
CA GLY A 119 15.21 4.55 -6.18
C GLY A 119 15.43 3.19 -6.86
N GLU A 120 16.14 2.24 -6.23
CA GLU A 120 16.30 0.89 -6.74
C GLU A 120 15.23 -0.05 -6.17
N LYS A 121 14.47 -0.70 -7.05
CA LYS A 121 13.45 -1.69 -6.70
C LYS A 121 14.04 -3.10 -6.75
N ARG A 122 14.04 -3.80 -5.63
CA ARG A 122 14.43 -5.22 -5.55
C ARG A 122 13.39 -6.08 -4.87
N LYS A 123 13.27 -7.33 -5.31
CA LYS A 123 12.34 -8.29 -4.72
C LYS A 123 12.92 -8.78 -3.39
N ALA A 124 12.16 -8.66 -2.30
CA ALA A 124 12.64 -8.99 -0.96
C ALA A 124 12.04 -10.29 -0.44
N ALA A 125 10.75 -10.52 -0.67
CA ALA A 125 10.08 -11.73 -0.26
C ALA A 125 8.90 -12.09 -1.17
N ILE A 126 8.57 -13.37 -1.22
CA ILE A 126 7.42 -13.90 -1.95
C ILE A 126 6.52 -14.65 -0.97
N TYR A 127 5.21 -14.45 -1.07
CA TYR A 127 4.24 -15.21 -0.30
C TYR A 127 4.17 -16.65 -0.82
N ASN A 128 4.43 -17.60 0.06
CA ASN A 128 4.27 -19.02 -0.19
C ASN A 128 2.99 -19.52 0.49
N PHE A 129 2.04 -20.00 -0.30
CA PHE A 129 0.73 -20.46 0.17
C PHE A 129 0.81 -21.77 0.96
N LYS A 130 1.74 -22.67 0.60
CA LYS A 130 1.95 -23.93 1.30
C LYS A 130 2.41 -23.69 2.75
N ASP A 131 3.35 -22.76 2.91
CA ASP A 131 3.93 -22.39 4.21
C ASP A 131 3.17 -21.25 4.91
N LYS A 132 2.19 -20.64 4.20
CA LYS A 132 1.31 -19.56 4.66
C LYS A 132 2.05 -18.32 5.16
N LYS A 133 3.24 -18.03 4.60
CA LYS A 133 4.13 -16.94 5.03
C LYS A 133 4.92 -16.36 3.86
N PHE A 134 5.45 -15.15 4.04
CA PHE A 134 6.47 -14.61 3.15
C PHE A 134 7.80 -15.32 3.41
N VAL A 135 8.44 -15.79 2.34
CA VAL A 135 9.79 -16.35 2.36
C VAL A 135 10.75 -15.38 1.66
N PRO A 136 11.99 -15.23 2.14
CA PRO A 136 12.99 -14.40 1.46
C PRO A 136 13.13 -14.78 0.00
N PHE A 137 13.21 -13.78 -0.89
CA PHE A 137 13.51 -14.04 -2.28
C PHE A 137 15.01 -14.27 -2.44
N THR A 138 15.38 -15.39 -3.05
CA THR A 138 16.74 -15.70 -3.48
C THR A 138 16.75 -15.73 -5.00
N GLU A 139 17.63 -14.95 -5.62
CA GLU A 139 17.93 -15.12 -7.05
C GLU A 139 18.64 -16.47 -7.22
N GLU A 140 18.05 -17.38 -8.00
CA GLU A 140 18.71 -18.62 -8.44
C GLU A 140 19.65 -18.35 -9.61
#